data_AF-A0A972XGB8-F1
#
_entry.id   AF-A0A972XGB8-F1
#
_cell.length_a   1.000
_cell.length_b   1.000
_cell.length_c   1.000
_cell.angle_alpha   90.00
_cell.angle_beta   90.00
_cell.angle_gamma   90.00
#
_symmetry.space_group_name_H-M   'P 1'
#
loop_
_entity.id
_entity.type
_entity.pdbx_description
1 polymer ?
#
loop_
_entity_poly.entity_id
_entity_poly.type
_entity_poly.pdbx_seq_one_letter_code
_entity_poly.pdbx_strand_id
1 'polypeptide(L)'
;MTNPASIAFYGTLAGMTSMAANAGGAAMSVYLVKMRVSMLAFMGTSVWFFFILNVIKVPLVIGLGLIHPESLLADLWFVPALVLGAGVGALAFRGMKPLWFTRIALGLSAAASLWLIVKG
;
A
#
# COMPACT_ATOMS: atom_id res chain seq x y z
N MET A 1 19.36 -11.77 -2.34
CA MET A 1 19.96 -10.49 -1.87
C MET A 1 19.02 -9.84 -0.86
N THR A 2 18.91 -10.40 0.34
CA THR A 2 18.15 -9.87 1.48
C THR A 2 19.13 -9.15 2.40
N ASN A 3 19.49 -7.90 2.08
CA ASN A 3 20.35 -7.11 2.95
C ASN A 3 19.49 -6.48 4.05
N PRO A 4 19.79 -6.70 5.35
CA PRO A 4 19.07 -6.09 6.48
C PRO A 4 18.91 -4.56 6.34
N ALA A 5 19.93 -3.88 5.81
CA ALA A 5 19.88 -2.43 5.59
C ALA A 5 18.79 -2.04 4.58
N SER A 6 18.58 -2.85 3.54
CA SER A 6 17.52 -2.59 2.56
C SER A 6 16.13 -2.80 3.16
N ILE A 7 15.95 -3.81 4.01
CA ILE A 7 14.68 -4.07 4.70
C ILE A 7 14.34 -2.88 5.60
N ALA A 8 15.30 -2.43 6.41
CA ALA A 8 15.11 -1.28 7.30
C ALA A 8 14.80 0.00 6.53
N PHE A 9 15.52 0.27 5.43
CA PHE A 9 15.29 1.46 4.61
C PHE A 9 13.90 1.47 3.96
N TYR A 10 13.53 0.41 3.23
CA TYR A 10 12.24 0.37 2.55
C TYR A 10 11.07 0.27 3.53
N GLY A 11 11.24 -0.43 4.66
CA GLY A 11 10.23 -0.53 5.70
C GLY A 11 9.94 0.81 6.38
N THR A 12 10.98 1.54 6.78
CA THR A 12 10.82 2.87 7.37
C THR A 12 10.26 3.87 6.36
N LEU A 13 10.76 3.86 5.12
CA LEU A 13 10.27 4.72 4.05
C LEU A 13 8.77 4.47 3.77
N ALA A 14 8.35 3.21 3.66
CA ALA A 14 6.96 2.85 3.45
C ALA A 14 6.06 3.27 4.63
N GLY A 15 6.55 3.11 5.87
CA GLY A 15 5.84 3.56 7.08
C GLY A 15 5.65 5.09 7.12
N MET A 16 6.74 5.85 6.92
CA MET A 16 6.70 7.31 6.92
C MET A 16 5.79 7.86 5.80
N THR A 17 5.95 7.38 4.58
CA THR A 17 5.14 7.84 3.44
C THR A 17 3.67 7.41 3.54
N SER A 18 3.38 6.29 4.21
CA SER A 18 2.00 5.90 4.55
C SER A 18 1.36 6.82 5.59
N MET A 19 2.11 7.29 6.58
CA MET A 19 1.60 8.27 7.56
C MET A 19 1.46 9.67 6.96
N ALA A 20 2.45 10.13 6.19
CA ALA A 20 2.45 11.49 5.65
C ALA A 20 1.44 11.70 4.50
N ALA A 21 1.28 10.71 3.61
CA ALA A 21 0.49 10.88 2.39
C ALA A 21 -0.29 9.64 1.94
N ASN A 22 -0.39 8.61 2.80
CA ASN A 22 -0.95 7.30 2.43
C ASN A 22 -0.30 6.69 1.17
N ALA A 23 0.98 7.00 0.94
CA ALA A 23 1.69 6.68 -0.30
C ALA A 23 2.78 5.59 -0.13
N GLY A 24 2.73 4.84 0.98
CA GLY A 24 3.68 3.77 1.29
C GLY A 24 3.80 2.69 0.22
N GLY A 25 2.76 2.54 -0.61
CA GLY A 25 2.71 1.56 -1.70
C GLY A 25 3.85 1.73 -2.71
N ALA A 26 4.34 2.95 -2.96
CA ALA A 26 5.41 3.19 -3.91
C ALA A 26 6.74 2.57 -3.45
N ALA A 27 7.12 2.80 -2.19
CA ALA A 27 8.33 2.23 -1.59
C ALA A 27 8.27 0.69 -1.55
N MET A 28 7.13 0.14 -1.16
CA MET A 28 6.92 -1.32 -1.12
C MET A 28 6.99 -1.95 -2.51
N SER A 29 6.41 -1.29 -3.52
CA SER A 29 6.42 -1.78 -4.90
C SER A 29 7.83 -1.87 -5.46
N VAL A 30 8.66 -0.86 -5.25
CA VAL A 30 10.07 -0.86 -5.67
C VAL A 30 10.82 -2.01 -4.97
N TYR A 31 10.62 -2.19 -3.67
CA TYR A 31 11.28 -3.24 -2.90
C TYR A 31 10.92 -4.65 -3.40
N LEU A 32 9.63 -4.93 -3.56
CA LEU A 32 9.15 -6.24 -4.00
C LEU A 32 9.54 -6.56 -5.46
N VAL A 33 9.50 -5.58 -6.36
CA VAL A 33 10.00 -5.75 -7.74
C VAL A 33 11.50 -6.08 -7.74
N LYS A 34 12.29 -5.38 -6.91
CA LYS A 34 13.73 -5.65 -6.77
C LYS A 34 14.00 -7.08 -6.27
N MET A 35 13.13 -7.60 -5.39
CA MET A 35 13.18 -8.99 -4.93
C MET A 35 12.68 -10.01 -5.95
N ARG A 36 12.18 -9.58 -7.11
CA ARG A 36 11.69 -10.44 -8.20
C ARG A 36 10.64 -11.45 -7.74
N VAL A 37 9.81 -11.07 -6.79
CA VAL A 37 8.74 -11.94 -6.29
C VAL A 37 7.67 -12.14 -7.37
N SER A 38 6.96 -13.28 -7.31
CA SER A 38 5.84 -13.53 -8.21
C SER A 38 4.71 -12.51 -7.97
N MET A 39 3.85 -12.30 -8.98
CA MET A 39 2.71 -11.36 -8.87
C MET A 39 1.82 -11.67 -7.65
N LEU A 40 1.54 -12.96 -7.40
CA LEU A 40 0.74 -13.38 -6.24
C LEU A 40 1.46 -13.10 -4.92
N ALA A 41 2.77 -13.39 -4.84
CA ALA A 41 3.55 -13.07 -3.64
C ALA A 41 3.64 -11.56 -3.42
N PHE A 42 3.77 -10.76 -4.48
CA PHE A 42 3.73 -9.31 -4.40
C PHE A 42 2.43 -8.82 -3.76
N MET A 43 1.30 -9.26 -4.31
CA MET A 43 -0.03 -8.85 -3.84
C MET A 43 -0.26 -9.29 -2.39
N GLY A 44 -0.03 -10.58 -2.09
CA GLY A 44 -0.22 -11.13 -0.75
C GLY A 44 0.66 -10.46 0.30
N THR A 45 1.94 -10.25 -0.02
CA THR A 45 2.88 -9.58 0.90
C THR A 45 2.47 -8.13 1.13
N SER A 46 2.05 -7.41 0.10
CA SER A 46 1.60 -6.02 0.23
C SER A 46 0.34 -5.90 1.09
N VAL A 47 -0.63 -6.80 0.90
CA VAL A 47 -1.86 -6.84 1.72
C VAL A 47 -1.52 -7.03 3.19
N TRP A 48 -0.74 -8.05 3.53
CA TRP A 48 -0.37 -8.31 4.92
C TRP A 48 0.49 -7.20 5.53
N PHE A 49 1.44 -6.67 4.75
CA PHE A 49 2.29 -5.57 5.19
C PHE A 49 1.47 -4.32 5.55
N PHE A 50 0.59 -3.86 4.66
CA PHE A 50 -0.24 -2.69 4.93
C PHE A 50 -1.34 -2.95 5.95
N PHE A 51 -1.84 -4.17 6.06
CA PHE A 51 -2.75 -4.54 7.14
C PHE A 51 -2.07 -4.34 8.51
N ILE A 52 -0.90 -4.94 8.71
CA ILE A 52 -0.13 -4.82 9.96
C ILE A 52 0.23 -3.35 10.22
N LEU A 53 0.74 -2.63 9.22
CA LEU A 53 1.06 -1.21 9.37
C LEU A 53 -0.17 -0.38 9.74
N ASN A 54 -1.32 -0.60 9.11
CA ASN A 54 -2.53 0.16 9.43
C ASN A 54 -3.07 -0.18 10.82
N VAL A 55 -2.97 -1.45 11.27
CA VAL A 55 -3.31 -1.82 12.66
C VAL A 55 -2.41 -1.07 13.66
N ILE A 56 -1.11 -0.96 13.39
CA ILE A 56 -0.17 -0.17 14.21
C ILE A 56 -0.53 1.33 14.17
N LYS A 57 -1.05 1.83 13.04
CA LYS A 57 -1.47 3.24 12.90
C LYS A 57 -2.68 3.57 13.76
N VAL A 58 -3.65 2.66 13.92
CA VAL A 58 -4.90 2.93 14.67
C VAL A 58 -4.66 3.54 16.05
N PRO A 59 -3.89 2.95 16.98
CA PRO A 59 -3.68 3.55 18.30
C PRO A 59 -2.95 4.89 18.25
N LEU A 60 -2.02 5.08 17.30
CA LEU A 60 -1.33 6.35 17.10
C LEU A 60 -2.29 7.45 16.64
N VAL A 61 -3.17 7.14 15.70
CA VAL A 61 -4.15 8.07 15.13
C VAL A 61 -5.28 8.37 16.13
N ILE A 62 -5.68 7.40 16.97
CA ILE A 62 -6.58 7.63 18.12
C ILE A 62 -5.93 8.60 19.11
N GLY A 63 -4.64 8.41 19.44
CA GLY A 63 -3.90 9.31 20.32
C GLY A 63 -3.78 10.75 19.80
N LEU A 64 -3.86 10.93 18.47
CA LEU A 64 -3.92 12.25 17.82
C LEU A 64 -5.33 12.84 17.76
N GLY A 65 -6.35 12.13 18.23
CA GLY A 65 -7.75 12.58 18.22
C GLY A 65 -8.39 12.64 16.83
N LEU A 66 -7.85 11.89 15.85
CA LEU A 66 -8.31 11.92 14.46
C LEU A 66 -9.41 10.89 14.14
N ILE A 67 -9.73 10.00 15.08
CA ILE A 67 -10.79 8.98 14.94
C ILE A 67 -11.94 9.35 15.87
N HIS A 68 -13.13 9.53 15.29
CA HIS A 68 -14.37 9.80 16.01
C HIS A 68 -15.44 8.77 15.66
N PRO A 69 -16.47 8.55 16.51
CA PRO A 69 -17.57 7.63 16.20
C PRO A 69 -18.26 7.94 14.85
N GLU A 70 -18.38 9.22 14.51
CA GLU A 70 -18.98 9.68 13.26
C GLU A 70 -18.13 9.30 12.04
N SER A 71 -16.79 9.39 12.15
CA SER A 71 -15.89 8.97 11.07
C SER A 71 -15.95 7.45 10.86
N LEU A 72 -16.07 6.67 11.94
CA LEU A 72 -16.23 5.21 11.85
C LEU A 72 -17.55 4.81 11.19
N LEU A 73 -18.65 5.53 11.48
CA LEU A 73 -19.92 5.32 10.81
C LEU A 73 -19.84 5.68 9.32
N ALA A 74 -19.17 6.78 8.98
CA ALA A 74 -18.92 7.15 7.59
C ALA A 74 -18.11 6.07 6.85
N ASP A 75 -17.06 5.52 7.47
CA ASP A 75 -16.26 4.43 6.90
C ASP A 75 -17.10 3.17 6.62
N LEU A 76 -18.07 2.86 7.50
CA LEU A 76 -18.95 1.69 7.34
C LEU A 76 -19.80 1.77 6.07
N TRP A 77 -20.23 2.98 5.67
CA TRP A 77 -20.98 3.20 4.42
C TRP A 77 -20.16 2.87 3.17
N PHE A 78 -18.82 2.90 3.25
CA PHE A 78 -17.93 2.54 2.14
C PHE A 78 -17.61 1.05 2.07
N VAL A 79 -18.00 0.24 3.07
CA VAL A 79 -17.74 -1.22 3.08
C VAL A 79 -18.29 -1.92 1.84
N PRO A 80 -19.52 -1.65 1.35
CA PRO A 80 -20.01 -2.26 0.11
C PRO A 80 -19.12 -1.91 -1.10
N ALA A 81 -18.72 -0.64 -1.23
CA ALA A 81 -17.85 -0.19 -2.31
C ALA A 81 -16.46 -0.85 -2.21
N LEU A 82 -15.92 -1.02 -0.99
CA LEU A 82 -14.68 -1.73 -0.74
C LEU A 82 -14.75 -3.20 -1.19
N VAL A 83 -15.82 -3.91 -0.81
CA VAL A 83 -16.03 -5.32 -1.20
C VAL A 83 -16.17 -5.48 -2.71
N LEU A 84 -16.96 -4.61 -3.35
CA LEU A 84 -17.12 -4.60 -4.80
C LEU A 84 -15.78 -4.29 -5.50
N GLY A 85 -15.05 -3.28 -5.05
CA GLY A 85 -13.74 -2.91 -5.59
C GLY A 85 -12.72 -4.04 -5.46
N ALA A 86 -12.69 -4.72 -4.31
CA ALA A 86 -11.83 -5.89 -4.10
C ALA A 86 -12.20 -7.04 -5.05
N GLY A 87 -13.49 -7.30 -5.27
CA GLY A 87 -13.97 -8.30 -6.23
C GLY A 87 -13.57 -7.96 -7.67
N VAL A 88 -13.79 -6.72 -8.12
CA VAL A 88 -13.39 -6.24 -9.46
C VAL A 88 -11.88 -6.35 -9.64
N GLY A 89 -11.10 -5.94 -8.63
CA GLY A 89 -9.65 -6.08 -8.63
C GLY A 89 -9.22 -7.54 -8.79
N ALA A 90 -9.77 -8.45 -7.98
CA ALA A 90 -9.46 -9.87 -8.06
C ALA A 90 -9.74 -10.45 -9.46
N LEU A 91 -10.85 -10.07 -10.08
CA LEU A 91 -11.18 -10.49 -11.45
C LEU A 91 -10.20 -9.92 -12.48
N ALA A 92 -9.85 -8.64 -12.37
CA ALA A 92 -8.89 -8.00 -13.27
C ALA A 92 -7.49 -8.64 -13.20
N PHE A 93 -7.04 -9.05 -12.01
CA PHE A 93 -5.71 -9.62 -11.82
C PHE A 93 -5.60 -11.10 -12.23
N ARG A 94 -6.70 -11.87 -12.26
CA ARG A 94 -6.68 -13.31 -12.59
C ARG A 94 -6.09 -13.64 -13.97
N GLY A 95 -6.27 -12.76 -14.95
CA GLY A 95 -5.76 -12.95 -16.31
C GLY A 95 -4.51 -12.13 -16.64
N MET A 96 -3.95 -11.42 -15.67
CA MET A 96 -2.95 -10.39 -15.97
C MET A 96 -1.54 -10.97 -16.13
N LYS A 97 -0.85 -10.58 -17.21
CA LYS A 97 0.54 -11.01 -17.44
C LYS A 97 1.47 -10.31 -16.42
N PRO A 98 2.43 -11.02 -15.81
CA PRO A 98 3.36 -10.44 -14.83
C PRO A 98 4.13 -9.21 -15.34
N LEU A 99 4.45 -9.16 -16.63
CA LEU A 99 5.13 -8.01 -17.24
C LEU A 99 4.29 -6.72 -17.14
N TRP A 100 2.99 -6.81 -17.43
CA TRP A 100 2.07 -5.68 -17.34
C TRP A 100 1.85 -5.27 -15.88
N PHE A 101 1.75 -6.25 -14.97
CA PHE A 101 1.70 -5.99 -13.53
C PHE A 101 2.87 -5.13 -13.08
N THR A 102 4.10 -5.57 -13.36
CA THR A 102 5.31 -4.86 -12.93
C THR A 102 5.40 -3.46 -13.54
N ARG A 103 5.06 -3.31 -14.83
CA ARG A 103 5.07 -1.99 -15.50
C ARG A 103 4.06 -1.02 -14.88
N ILE A 104 2.84 -1.48 -14.64
CA ILE A 104 1.78 -0.65 -14.04
C ILE A 104 2.16 -0.30 -12.61
N ALA A 105 2.59 -1.28 -11.81
CA ALA A 105 2.98 -1.06 -10.42
C ALA A 105 4.12 -0.05 -10.31
N LEU A 106 5.17 -0.18 -11.12
CA LEU A 106 6.28 0.78 -11.15
C LEU A 106 5.86 2.16 -11.69
N GLY A 107 5.05 2.19 -12.75
CA GLY A 107 4.56 3.44 -13.35
C GLY A 107 3.72 4.25 -12.36
N LEU A 108 2.77 3.60 -11.68
CA LEU A 108 1.96 4.24 -10.63
C LEU A 108 2.82 4.64 -9.43
N SER A 109 3.80 3.83 -9.04
CA SER A 109 4.73 4.17 -7.95
C SER A 109 5.56 5.41 -8.27
N ALA A 110 6.06 5.51 -9.51
CA ALA A 110 6.81 6.67 -9.97
C ALA A 110 5.92 7.92 -10.00
N ALA A 111 4.69 7.81 -10.52
CA ALA A 111 3.73 8.91 -10.51
C ALA A 111 3.39 9.38 -9.10
N ALA A 112 3.13 8.46 -8.16
CA ALA A 112 2.85 8.79 -6.76
C ALA A 112 4.05 9.47 -6.08
N SER A 113 5.27 8.97 -6.34
CA SER A 113 6.50 9.56 -5.80
C SER A 113 6.76 10.96 -6.34
N LEU A 114 6.52 11.18 -7.64
CA LEU A 114 6.62 12.51 -8.26
C LEU A 114 5.56 13.46 -7.71
N TRP A 115 4.33 12.99 -7.55
CA TRP A 115 3.24 13.80 -6.99
C TRP A 115 3.56 14.26 -5.57
N LEU A 116 4.14 13.38 -4.75
CA LEU A 116 4.63 13.72 -3.41
C LEU A 116 5.71 14.81 -3.42
N ILE A 117 6.62 14.81 -4.39
CA ILE A 117 7.69 15.82 -4.48
C ILE A 117 7.13 17.18 -4.91
N VAL A 118 6.09 17.17 -5.77
CA VAL A 118 5.52 18.40 -6.35
C VAL A 118 4.49 19.05 -5.41
N LYS A 119 3.72 18.26 -4.65
CA LYS A 119 2.61 18.74 -3.81
C LYS A 119 2.76 18.49 -2.32
N GLY A 120 3.74 17.70 -1.89
CA GLY A 120 4.08 17.52 -0.47
C GLY A 120 4.87 18.70 0.06
#